data_AF-A0A359LPA9-F1
#
_entry.id   AF-A0A359LPA9-F1
#
_cell.length_a   1.000
_cell.length_b   1.000
_cell.length_c   1.000
_cell.angle_alpha   90.00
_cell.angle_beta   90.00
_cell.angle_gamma   90.00
#
_symmetry.space_group_name_H-M   'P 1'
#
loop_
_entity.id
_entity.type
_entity.pdbx_description
1 polymer ?
#
loop_
_entity_poly.entity_id
_entity_poly.type
_entity_poly.pdbx_seq_one_letter_code
_entity_poly.pdbx_strand_id
1 'polypeptide(L)' 'TDEMKKAMTGMLEPVFKEVYRGRAEVREVFRISKVGNVAGCMVLDGTITRDSQVRLLRD' A
#
# COMPACT_ATOMS: atom_id res chain seq x y z
N THR A 1 -39.69 17.42 -1.95
CA THR A 1 -39.30 16.55 -0.81
C THR A 1 -38.22 15.53 -1.16
N ASP A 2 -37.80 15.40 -2.42
CA ASP A 2 -36.79 14.41 -2.85
C ASP A 2 -35.37 14.98 -3.05
N GLU A 3 -35.21 16.31 -3.11
CA GLU A 3 -33.90 16.95 -3.31
C GLU A 3 -32.99 16.91 -2.06
N MET A 4 -33.57 16.83 -0.85
CA MET A 4 -32.78 16.77 0.39
C MET A 4 -32.05 15.43 0.58
N LYS A 5 -32.57 14.32 0.04
CA LYS A 5 -31.91 13.00 0.16
C LYS A 5 -30.70 12.83 -0.77
N LYS A 6 -30.73 13.48 -1.95
CA LYS A 6 -29.61 13.42 -2.92
C LYS A 6 -28.38 14.20 -2.46
N ALA A 7 -28.55 15.29 -1.71
CA ALA A 7 -27.43 16.04 -1.16
C ALA A 7 -26.65 15.23 -0.10
N MET A 8 -27.37 14.46 0.73
CA MET A 8 -26.74 13.62 1.77
C MET A 8 -26.02 12.38 1.23
N THR A 9 -26.33 11.94 0.01
CA THR A 9 -25.64 10.80 -0.64
C THR A 9 -24.35 11.21 -1.35
N GLY A 10 -24.17 12.49 -1.67
CA GLY A 10 -22.95 13.02 -2.29
C GLY A 10 -21.78 13.23 -1.33
N MET A 11 -22.01 13.14 -0.01
CA MET A 11 -21.00 13.28 1.04
C MET A 11 -20.54 11.96 1.67
N LEU A 12 -21.02 10.81 1.18
CA LEU A 12 -20.40 9.53 1.51
C LEU A 12 -19.07 9.48 0.74
N GLU A 13 -18.07 10.17 1.31
CA GLU A 13 -16.68 10.11 0.92
C GLU A 13 -16.37 8.65 0.57
N PRO A 14 -15.88 8.38 -0.65
CA PRO A 14 -15.57 7.03 -1.05
C PRO A 14 -14.67 6.46 0.03
N VAL A 15 -15.15 5.42 0.72
CA VAL A 15 -14.40 4.76 1.76
C VAL A 15 -13.24 4.09 1.04
N PHE A 16 -12.11 4.79 0.98
CA PHE A 16 -10.85 4.25 0.51
C PHE A 16 -10.46 3.16 1.50
N LYS A 17 -10.96 1.95 1.26
CA LYS A 17 -10.40 0.75 1.87
C LYS A 17 -8.99 0.66 1.33
N GLU A 18 -8.00 1.04 2.14
CA GLU A 18 -6.63 0.63 1.91
C GLU A 18 -6.62 -0.90 1.84
N VAL A 19 -6.60 -1.42 0.62
CA VAL A 19 -6.54 -2.85 0.38
C VAL A 19 -5.13 -3.27 0.75
N TYR A 20 -4.98 -3.85 1.93
CA TYR A 20 -3.73 -4.46 2.35
C TYR A 20 -3.35 -5.53 1.32
N ARG A 21 -2.34 -5.23 0.50
CA ARG A 21 -1.91 -6.15 -0.58
C ARG A 21 -1.03 -7.27 -0.08
N GLY A 22 -0.32 -7.07 1.03
CA GLY A 22 0.54 -8.10 1.61
C GLY A 22 1.62 -7.55 2.54
N ARG A 23 2.31 -8.47 3.23
CA ARG A 23 3.49 -8.18 4.06
C ARG A 23 4.74 -8.73 3.40
N ALA A 24 5.81 -7.95 3.40
CA ALA A 24 7.15 -8.46 3.15
C ALA A 24 8.07 -8.15 4.33
N GLU A 25 8.96 -9.08 4.63
CA GLU A 25 10.04 -8.91 5.57
C GLU A 25 11.36 -8.80 4.80
N VAL A 26 12.14 -7.76 5.09
CA VAL A 26 13.45 -7.54 4.47
C VAL A 26 14.49 -8.35 5.24
N ARG A 27 15.13 -9.31 4.57
CA ARG A 27 16.14 -10.18 5.20
C ARG A 27 17.55 -9.67 4.98
N GLU A 28 17.85 -9.24 3.78
CA GLU A 28 19.19 -8.78 3.40
C GLU A 28 19.10 -7.54 2.52
N VAL A 29 20.07 -6.63 2.66
CA VAL A 29 20.18 -5.45 1.81
C VAL A 29 21.52 -5.49 1.10
N PHE A 30 21.47 -5.59 -0.22
CA PHE A 30 22.65 -5.58 -1.08
C PHE A 30 22.90 -4.15 -1.57
N ARG A 31 24.13 -3.67 -1.40
CA ARG A 31 24.52 -2.34 -1.85
C ARG A 31 25.28 -2.44 -3.17
N ILE A 32 24.68 -1.93 -4.24
CA ILE A 32 25.26 -1.90 -5.58
C ILE A 32 25.55 -0.45 -5.94
N SER A 33 26.80 -0.16 -6.31
CA SER A 33 27.30 1.19 -6.57
C SER A 33 26.54 1.97 -7.66
N LYS A 34 25.94 1.29 -8.64
CA LYS A 34 25.19 1.94 -9.74
C LYS A 34 23.70 2.20 -9.47
N VAL A 35 23.07 1.44 -8.58
CA VAL A 35 21.60 1.40 -8.45
C VAL A 35 21.15 1.73 -7.02
N GLY A 36 22.07 1.73 -6.05
CA GLY A 36 21.81 2.00 -4.65
C GLY A 36 21.63 0.72 -3.84
N ASN A 37 20.69 0.77 -2.89
CA ASN A 37 20.41 -0.34 -1.98
C ASN A 37 19.27 -1.19 -2.55
N VAL A 38 19.51 -2.47 -2.75
CA VAL A 38 18.51 -3.46 -3.15
C VAL A 38 18.17 -4.32 -1.94
N ALA A 39 16.91 -4.26 -1.49
CA ALA A 39 16.43 -5.13 -0.42
C ALA A 39 16.02 -6.49 -1.01
N GLY A 40 16.60 -7.56 -0.51
CA GLY A 40 16.06 -8.92 -0.63
C GLY A 40 14.94 -9.10 0.38
N CYS A 41 13.70 -9.12 -0.11
CA CYS A 41 12.51 -9.29 0.72
C CYS A 41 11.89 -10.67 0.49
N MET A 42 11.34 -11.25 1.57
CA MET A 42 10.46 -12.41 1.48
C MET A 42 9.03 -11.96 1.75
N VAL A 43 8.11 -12.32 0.85
CA VAL A 43 6.67 -12.05 1.05
C VAL A 43 6.13 -13.08 2.02
N LEU A 44 5.61 -12.62 3.16
CA LEU A 44 5.03 -13.49 4.19
C LEU A 44 3.55 -13.76 3.90
N ASP A 45 2.84 -12.77 3.38
CA ASP A 45 1.41 -12.87 3.10
C ASP A 45 1.02 -11.93 1.95
N GLY A 46 0.02 -12.33 1.17
CA GLY A 46 -0.51 -11.56 0.06
C GLY A 46 0.35 -11.55 -1.21
N THR A 47 0.17 -10.53 -2.05
CA THR A 47 0.84 -10.38 -3.34
C THR A 47 1.30 -8.94 -3.53
N ILE A 48 2.60 -8.77 -3.77
CA ILE A 48 3.19 -7.44 -4.00
C ILE A 48 3.32 -7.20 -5.50
N THR A 49 2.56 -6.24 -6.01
CA THR A 49 2.71 -5.78 -7.41
C THR A 49 3.63 -4.57 -7.47
N ARG A 50 4.28 -4.36 -8.62
CA ARG A 50 5.25 -3.27 -8.84
C ARG A 50 4.69 -1.87 -8.57
N ASP A 51 3.41 -1.64 -8.86
CA ASP A 51 2.74 -0.34 -8.66
C ASP A 51 2.17 -0.13 -7.24
N SER A 52 2.47 -1.03 -6.29
CA SER A 52 1.97 -0.89 -4.92
C SER A 52 2.71 0.20 -4.17
N GLN A 53 1.99 1.04 -3.43
CA GLN A 53 2.60 1.89 -2.41
C GLN A 53 3.12 1.01 -1.27
N VAL A 54 4.39 1.18 -0.93
CA VAL A 54 5.06 0.39 0.11
C VAL A 54 5.42 1.33 1.26
N ARG A 55 5.08 0.94 2.50
CA ARG A 55 5.49 1.66 3.70
C ARG A 55 6.46 0.81 4.49
N LEU A 56 7.68 1.31 4.64
CA LEU A 56 8.72 0.69 5.46
C LEU A 56 8.56 1.17 6.90
N LEU A 57 8.24 0.25 7.80
CA LEU A 57 8.28 0.46 9.24
C LEU A 57 9.58 -0.16 9.75
N ARG A 58 10.29 0.60 10.58
CA ARG A 58 11.51 0.16 11.27
C ARG A 58 11.30 0.56 12.74
N ASP A 59 11.24 -0.43 13.62
CA ASP A 59 11.30 -0.23 15.07
C ASP A 59 12.77 -0.19 15.49
#